data_AF-A0A4Q3VQT9-F1
#
_entry.id   AF-A0A4Q3VQT9-F1
#
_cell.length_a   1.000
_cell.length_b   1.000
_cell.length_c   1.000
_cell.angle_alpha   90.00
_cell.angle_beta   90.00
_cell.angle_gamma   90.00
#
_symmetry.space_group_name_H-M   'P 1'
#
loop_
_entity.id
_entity.type
_entity.pdbx_description
1 polymer ?
#
loop_
_entity_poly.entity_id
_entity_poly.type
_entity_poly.pdbx_seq_one_letter_code
_entity_poly.pdbx_strand_id
1 'polypeptide(L)'
;MPALVKLSKADARRAMATHHFAPCATQGEAFERLRSVQFDPIAPVGCNHDLVLQARVPGYRVGDWETLAYGDRTIYDGWDKQASLVPFEGWPLRRIYHAMYRRRSGRVFEEHPEAVATILGEIEKRGPLLPKECEFQEHRPEWQGTWYGPSLTKQVLRSLWHAGIVMTADRRKGQHLYDLAERVVPPHLFAQPLMEEGDAMRELIMERHRAVGLLRPSASAEVWSYGMYAPERKAAISRLVAEERLVPVEVE
;
A
#
# COMPACT_ATOMS: atom_id res chain seq x y z
N MET A 1 -11.12 19.76 -24.63
CA MET A 1 -11.89 18.56 -24.24
C MET A 1 -11.43 17.45 -25.15
N PRO A 2 -10.76 16.42 -24.60
CA PRO A 2 -10.19 15.36 -25.41
C PRO A 2 -11.31 14.62 -26.16
N ALA A 3 -11.03 14.20 -27.39
CA ALA A 3 -12.00 13.46 -28.20
C ALA A 3 -12.41 12.17 -27.49
N LEU A 4 -13.72 11.92 -27.42
CA LEU A 4 -14.27 10.69 -26.85
C LEU A 4 -13.79 9.50 -27.66
N VAL A 5 -13.09 8.56 -27.02
CA VAL A 5 -12.67 7.31 -27.65
C VAL A 5 -13.81 6.32 -27.55
N LYS A 6 -14.27 5.79 -28.68
CA LYS A 6 -15.28 4.72 -28.72
C LYS A 6 -14.62 3.38 -28.98
N LEU A 7 -14.95 2.39 -28.16
CA LEU A 7 -14.44 1.02 -28.29
C LEU A 7 -15.61 0.03 -28.31
N SER A 8 -15.49 -1.02 -29.13
CA SER A 8 -16.35 -2.20 -28.96
C SER A 8 -15.99 -2.95 -27.67
N LYS A 9 -16.90 -3.78 -27.13
CA LYS A 9 -16.57 -4.71 -26.02
C LYS A 9 -15.37 -5.60 -26.34
N ALA A 10 -15.22 -5.98 -27.61
CA ALA A 10 -14.13 -6.83 -28.06
C ALA A 10 -12.78 -6.10 -28.03
N ASP A 11 -12.75 -4.83 -28.48
CA ASP A 11 -11.56 -3.98 -28.40
C ASP A 11 -11.18 -3.66 -26.96
N ALA A 12 -12.14 -3.27 -26.13
CA ALA A 12 -11.90 -2.99 -24.72
C ALA A 12 -11.33 -4.24 -24.00
N ARG A 13 -11.88 -5.43 -24.27
CA ARG A 13 -11.36 -6.69 -23.73
C ARG A 13 -9.94 -6.97 -24.20
N ARG A 14 -9.65 -6.81 -25.49
CA ARG A 14 -8.29 -7.00 -26.04
C ARG A 14 -7.30 -6.03 -25.40
N ALA A 15 -7.65 -4.74 -25.32
CA ALA A 15 -6.81 -3.72 -24.70
C ALA A 15 -6.50 -4.06 -23.24
N MET A 16 -7.51 -4.44 -22.45
CA MET A 16 -7.32 -4.83 -21.05
C MET A 16 -6.50 -6.11 -20.89
N ALA A 17 -6.72 -7.11 -21.74
CA ALA A 17 -5.93 -8.33 -21.72
C ALA A 17 -4.45 -8.06 -22.04
N THR A 18 -4.18 -7.29 -23.09
CA THR A 18 -2.81 -6.87 -23.43
C THR A 18 -2.17 -6.07 -22.30
N HIS A 19 -2.89 -5.09 -21.73
CA HIS A 19 -2.40 -4.25 -20.64
C HIS A 19 -1.98 -5.06 -19.41
N HIS A 20 -2.80 -6.05 -19.02
CA HIS A 20 -2.58 -6.80 -17.78
C HIS A 20 -1.70 -8.04 -17.90
N PHE A 21 -1.64 -8.66 -19.08
CA PHE A 21 -0.91 -9.92 -19.31
C PHE A 21 0.33 -9.78 -20.18
N ALA A 22 0.64 -8.59 -20.71
CA ALA A 22 1.93 -8.38 -21.36
C ALA A 22 3.08 -8.62 -20.36
N PRO A 23 4.09 -9.43 -20.71
CA PRO A 23 5.22 -9.73 -19.83
C PRO A 23 5.97 -8.45 -19.44
N CYS A 24 6.65 -8.50 -18.31
CA CYS A 24 7.56 -7.48 -17.80
C CYS A 24 8.97 -8.06 -17.82
N ALA A 25 9.96 -7.32 -18.30
CA ALA A 25 11.34 -7.77 -18.34
C ALA A 25 11.94 -7.92 -16.93
N THR A 26 11.46 -7.11 -15.97
CA THR A 26 11.94 -7.09 -14.58
C THR A 26 10.80 -6.96 -13.59
N GLN A 27 11.07 -7.28 -12.32
CA GLN A 27 10.16 -6.99 -11.22
C GLN A 27 9.89 -5.48 -11.07
N GLY A 28 10.90 -4.64 -11.27
CA GLY A 28 10.76 -3.18 -11.23
C GLY A 28 9.74 -2.67 -12.24
N GLU A 29 9.81 -3.15 -13.49
CA GLU A 29 8.82 -2.83 -14.53
C GLU A 29 7.41 -3.32 -14.15
N ALA A 30 7.30 -4.50 -13.54
CA ALA A 30 6.01 -5.01 -13.07
C ALA A 30 5.41 -4.07 -12.00
N PHE A 31 6.22 -3.57 -11.06
CA PHE A 31 5.78 -2.60 -10.05
C PHE A 31 5.52 -1.20 -10.63
N GLU A 32 6.27 -0.77 -11.65
CA GLU A 32 6.01 0.47 -12.37
C GLU A 32 4.64 0.42 -13.06
N ARG A 33 4.32 -0.70 -13.71
CA ARG A 33 3.04 -0.88 -14.41
C ARG A 33 1.88 -1.10 -13.46
N LEU A 34 2.02 -1.97 -12.46
CA LEU A 34 0.92 -2.32 -11.55
C LEU A 34 0.72 -1.31 -10.42
N ARG A 35 1.77 -0.55 -10.04
CA ARG A 35 1.84 0.40 -8.91
C ARG A 35 1.51 -0.16 -7.53
N SER A 36 0.95 -1.36 -7.45
CA SER A 36 0.52 -2.04 -6.23
C SER A 36 0.21 -3.50 -6.50
N VAL A 37 0.77 -4.37 -5.66
CA VAL A 37 0.47 -5.80 -5.63
C VAL A 37 0.03 -6.15 -4.21
N GLN A 38 -1.18 -6.68 -4.04
CA GLN A 38 -1.68 -7.03 -2.73
C GLN A 38 -0.76 -8.05 -2.05
N PHE A 39 -0.35 -7.74 -0.82
CA PHE A 39 0.40 -8.65 0.02
C PHE A 39 -0.60 -9.55 0.76
N ASP A 40 -0.85 -10.73 0.19
CA ASP A 40 -1.59 -11.79 0.85
C ASP A 40 -0.64 -12.99 1.11
N PRO A 41 -0.29 -13.25 2.39
CA PRO A 41 0.59 -14.36 2.76
C PRO A 41 -0.15 -15.69 2.91
N ILE A 42 -1.47 -15.75 2.69
CA ILE A 42 -2.22 -17.01 2.71
C ILE A 42 -1.87 -17.81 1.44
N ALA A 43 -1.36 -19.02 1.62
CA ALA A 43 -0.74 -19.79 0.54
C ALA A 43 -1.31 -21.21 0.33
N PRO A 44 -2.62 -21.37 0.03
CA PRO A 44 -3.17 -22.67 -0.33
C PRO A 44 -2.54 -23.23 -1.62
N VAL A 45 -2.14 -22.35 -2.54
CA VAL A 45 -1.46 -22.69 -3.81
C VAL A 45 -0.24 -21.81 -4.10
N GLY A 46 0.12 -20.93 -3.16
CA GLY A 46 1.11 -19.86 -3.31
C GLY A 46 0.54 -18.53 -2.79
N CYS A 47 1.43 -17.62 -2.36
CA CYS A 47 1.04 -16.28 -1.94
C CYS A 47 0.64 -15.43 -3.15
N ASN A 48 -0.34 -14.53 -2.99
CA ASN A 48 -0.84 -13.72 -4.11
C ASN A 48 0.26 -12.90 -4.80
N HIS A 49 1.15 -12.28 -4.01
CA HIS A 49 2.21 -11.41 -4.56
C HIS A 49 3.21 -12.19 -5.42
N ASP A 50 3.55 -13.42 -5.03
CA ASP A 50 4.39 -14.30 -5.85
C ASP A 50 3.68 -14.74 -7.12
N LEU A 51 2.39 -15.12 -7.05
CA LEU A 51 1.62 -15.54 -8.22
C LEU A 51 1.47 -14.41 -9.24
N VAL A 52 1.23 -13.18 -8.77
CA VAL A 52 1.11 -12.00 -9.63
C VAL A 52 2.41 -11.69 -10.38
N LEU A 53 3.56 -11.78 -9.69
CA LEU A 53 4.88 -11.52 -10.27
C LEU A 53 5.32 -12.66 -11.18
N GLN A 54 5.11 -13.92 -10.78
CA GLN A 54 5.43 -15.10 -11.59
C GLN A 54 4.68 -15.10 -12.93
N ALA A 55 3.42 -14.64 -12.95
CA ALA A 55 2.64 -14.56 -14.18
C ALA A 55 3.15 -13.50 -15.18
N ARG A 56 4.06 -12.60 -14.76
CA ARG A 56 4.48 -11.43 -15.55
C ARG A 56 5.97 -11.38 -15.81
N VAL A 57 6.79 -11.85 -14.89
CA VAL A 57 8.25 -11.71 -14.93
C VAL A 57 8.87 -13.08 -15.25
N PRO A 58 9.42 -13.27 -16.47
CA PRO A 58 10.07 -14.53 -16.83
C PRO A 58 11.21 -14.88 -15.86
N GLY A 59 11.23 -16.13 -15.40
CA GLY A 59 12.28 -16.62 -14.50
C GLY A 59 12.12 -16.25 -13.02
N TYR A 60 11.04 -15.54 -12.65
CA TYR A 60 10.73 -15.20 -11.26
C TYR A 60 10.64 -16.44 -10.36
N ARG A 61 11.26 -16.35 -9.18
CA ARG A 61 11.19 -17.35 -8.10
C ARG A 61 10.47 -16.76 -6.90
N VAL A 62 9.77 -17.63 -6.17
CA VAL A 62 9.08 -17.28 -4.94
C VAL A 62 10.05 -16.59 -3.97
N GLY A 63 9.68 -15.40 -3.50
CA GLY A 63 10.52 -14.60 -2.60
C GLY A 63 11.48 -13.62 -3.28
N ASP A 64 11.62 -13.61 -4.62
CA ASP A 64 12.51 -12.65 -5.31
C ASP A 64 12.12 -11.18 -5.03
N TRP A 65 10.86 -10.92 -4.67
CA TRP A 65 10.36 -9.61 -4.26
C TRP A 65 10.98 -9.09 -2.96
N GLU A 66 11.48 -9.97 -2.08
CA GLU A 66 12.02 -9.59 -0.77
C GLU A 66 13.29 -8.75 -0.93
N THR A 67 14.12 -9.04 -1.93
CA THR A 67 15.33 -8.24 -2.22
C THR A 67 14.93 -6.80 -2.54
N LEU A 68 13.89 -6.59 -3.36
CA LEU A 68 13.39 -5.26 -3.69
C LEU A 68 12.80 -4.54 -2.47
N ALA A 69 12.11 -5.27 -1.59
CA ALA A 69 11.40 -4.72 -0.44
C ALA A 69 12.30 -4.39 0.76
N TYR A 70 13.25 -5.28 1.06
CA TYR A 70 14.01 -5.28 2.31
C TYR A 70 15.51 -5.04 2.10
N GLY A 71 16.04 -5.34 0.91
CA GLY A 71 17.40 -5.02 0.48
C GLY A 71 17.49 -3.67 -0.21
N ASP A 72 17.03 -3.60 -1.46
CA ASP A 72 17.21 -2.45 -2.36
C ASP A 72 16.33 -1.25 -2.00
N ARG A 73 15.25 -1.47 -1.23
CA ARG A 73 14.25 -0.45 -0.86
C ARG A 73 13.66 0.27 -2.07
N THR A 74 13.28 -0.50 -3.10
CA THR A 74 12.54 0.03 -4.26
C THR A 74 11.04 -0.11 -4.09
N ILE A 75 10.59 -1.08 -3.29
CA ILE A 75 9.18 -1.29 -2.88
C ILE A 75 9.08 -1.42 -1.36
N TYR A 76 7.88 -1.34 -0.80
CA TYR A 76 7.64 -1.54 0.62
C TYR A 76 6.26 -2.11 0.93
N ASP A 77 6.12 -2.68 2.13
CA ASP A 77 4.82 -2.98 2.74
C ASP A 77 4.06 -1.68 3.05
N GLY A 78 3.07 -1.37 2.23
CA GLY A 78 2.31 -0.13 2.32
C GLY A 78 0.81 -0.33 2.18
N TRP A 79 0.08 0.76 2.40
CA TRP A 79 -1.33 0.82 2.10
C TRP A 79 -1.56 1.21 0.64
N ASP A 80 -2.28 0.35 -0.07
CA ASP A 80 -2.99 0.73 -1.28
C ASP A 80 -4.24 -0.14 -1.41
N LYS A 81 -5.39 0.37 -0.98
CA LYS A 81 -6.67 -0.35 -0.82
C LYS A 81 -6.66 -1.39 0.30
N GLN A 82 -5.60 -2.20 0.33
CA GLN A 82 -5.28 -3.22 1.32
C GLN A 82 -3.77 -3.21 1.58
N ALA A 83 -3.30 -4.06 2.49
CA ALA A 83 -1.87 -4.33 2.65
C ALA A 83 -1.28 -4.80 1.31
N SER A 84 -0.28 -4.07 0.82
CA SER A 84 0.27 -4.23 -0.53
C SER A 84 1.77 -4.00 -0.54
N LEU A 85 2.45 -4.59 -1.51
CA LEU A 85 3.78 -4.18 -1.96
C LEU A 85 3.61 -3.05 -2.97
N VAL A 86 4.19 -1.88 -2.68
CA VAL A 86 4.05 -0.67 -3.51
C VAL A 86 5.42 0.01 -3.70
N PRO A 87 5.66 0.73 -4.81
CA PRO A 87 6.90 1.46 -5.03
C PRO A 87 7.13 2.54 -3.97
N PHE A 88 8.36 2.64 -3.47
CA PHE A 88 8.73 3.70 -2.52
C PHE A 88 8.57 5.09 -3.10
N GLU A 89 8.79 5.29 -4.40
CA GLU A 89 8.54 6.58 -5.10
C GLU A 89 7.15 7.16 -4.79
N GLY A 90 6.14 6.30 -4.61
CA GLY A 90 4.78 6.68 -4.26
C GLY A 90 4.54 6.96 -2.77
N TRP A 91 5.57 6.89 -1.92
CA TRP A 91 5.51 7.13 -0.48
C TRP A 91 4.91 8.50 -0.12
N PRO A 92 5.37 9.64 -0.70
CA PRO A 92 4.83 10.96 -0.37
C PRO A 92 3.31 11.05 -0.55
N LEU A 93 2.79 10.41 -1.62
CA LEU A 93 1.36 10.32 -1.90
C LEU A 93 0.61 9.48 -0.86
N ARG A 94 1.17 8.31 -0.52
CA ARG A 94 0.54 7.31 0.37
C ARG A 94 0.57 7.73 1.85
N ARG A 95 1.29 8.79 2.21
CA ARG A 95 1.22 9.39 3.56
C ARG A 95 -0.18 9.86 3.93
N ILE A 96 -1.08 10.10 2.98
CA ILE A 96 -2.49 10.38 3.30
C ILE A 96 -3.16 9.21 4.02
N TYR A 97 -2.84 7.97 3.65
CA TYR A 97 -3.38 6.80 4.34
C TYR A 97 -2.89 6.77 5.79
N HIS A 98 -1.60 7.04 6.00
CA HIS A 98 -1.04 7.16 7.35
C HIS A 98 -1.68 8.30 8.15
N ALA A 99 -2.00 9.44 7.53
CA ALA A 99 -2.72 10.53 8.18
C ALA A 99 -4.14 10.14 8.57
N MET A 100 -4.87 9.46 7.69
CA MET A 100 -6.20 8.92 7.99
C MET A 100 -6.15 7.91 9.14
N TYR A 101 -5.17 7.01 9.14
CA TYR A 101 -5.00 6.05 10.21
C TYR A 101 -4.54 6.70 11.51
N ARG A 102 -3.71 7.75 11.50
CA ARG A 102 -3.40 8.51 12.73
C ARG A 102 -4.67 9.06 13.39
N ARG A 103 -5.61 9.59 12.60
CA ARG A 103 -6.92 10.05 13.11
C ARG A 103 -7.74 8.91 13.71
N ARG A 104 -7.61 7.67 13.21
CA ARG A 104 -8.35 6.48 13.70
C ARG A 104 -7.66 5.75 14.85
N SER A 105 -6.33 5.67 14.83
CA SER A 105 -5.48 4.99 15.80
C SER A 105 -5.19 5.83 17.03
N GLY A 106 -5.60 7.11 17.06
CA GLY A 106 -5.45 8.01 18.20
C GLY A 106 -5.91 7.39 19.52
N ARG A 107 -7.00 6.60 19.49
CA ARG A 107 -7.50 5.88 20.66
C ARG A 107 -6.45 4.97 21.32
N VAL A 108 -5.68 4.19 20.55
CA VAL A 108 -4.64 3.31 21.12
C VAL A 108 -3.51 4.14 21.74
N PHE A 109 -3.17 5.28 21.13
CA PHE A 109 -2.13 6.17 21.63
C PHE A 109 -2.55 6.90 22.91
N GLU A 110 -3.84 7.25 23.00
CA GLU A 110 -4.44 7.90 24.18
C GLU A 110 -4.69 6.92 25.32
N GLU A 111 -5.14 5.70 25.03
CA GLU A 111 -5.44 4.66 26.04
C GLU A 111 -4.16 3.97 26.57
N HIS A 112 -3.08 3.92 25.77
CA HIS A 112 -1.85 3.21 26.13
C HIS A 112 -0.56 4.01 25.86
N PRO A 113 -0.43 5.24 26.39
CA PRO A 113 0.71 6.12 26.10
C PRO A 113 2.04 5.55 26.61
N GLU A 114 2.06 4.86 27.75
CA GLU A 114 3.26 4.21 28.31
C GLU A 114 3.76 3.09 27.39
N ALA A 115 2.86 2.24 26.89
CA ALA A 115 3.21 1.16 25.96
C ALA A 115 3.79 1.72 24.66
N VAL A 116 3.18 2.79 24.12
CA VAL A 116 3.68 3.49 22.93
C VAL A 116 5.08 4.05 23.16
N ALA A 117 5.28 4.81 24.24
CA ALA A 117 6.57 5.44 24.55
C ALA A 117 7.66 4.39 24.78
N THR A 118 7.34 3.30 25.48
CA THR A 118 8.29 2.21 25.77
C THR A 118 8.72 1.52 24.47
N ILE A 119 7.75 1.08 23.65
CA ILE A 119 8.03 0.38 22.40
C ILE A 119 8.82 1.26 21.42
N LEU A 120 8.46 2.54 21.27
CA LEU A 120 9.20 3.46 20.41
C LEU A 120 10.62 3.70 20.93
N GLY A 121 10.79 3.90 22.24
CA GLY A 121 12.11 4.07 22.85
C GLY A 121 13.00 2.84 22.71
N GLU A 122 12.43 1.63 22.74
CA GLU A 122 13.16 0.39 22.45
C GLU A 122 13.63 0.33 20.99
N ILE A 123 12.74 0.61 20.03
CA ILE A 123 13.09 0.62 18.59
C ILE A 123 14.15 1.69 18.30
N GLU A 124 14.03 2.86 18.90
CA GLU A 124 15.01 3.94 18.74
C GLU A 124 16.41 3.49 19.18
N LYS A 125 16.52 2.82 20.34
CA LYS A 125 17.80 2.39 20.93
C LYS A 125 18.38 1.11 20.29
N ARG A 126 17.52 0.14 19.98
CA ARG A 126 17.94 -1.23 19.60
C ARG A 126 17.84 -1.48 18.09
N GLY A 127 17.17 -0.60 17.36
CA GLY A 127 16.87 -0.78 15.94
C GLY A 127 15.61 -1.64 15.71
N PRO A 128 15.51 -2.32 14.56
CA PRO A 128 14.32 -3.09 14.20
C PRO A 128 13.98 -4.21 15.19
N LEU A 129 12.71 -4.33 15.60
CA LEU A 129 12.25 -5.33 16.58
C LEU A 129 11.01 -6.11 16.10
N LEU A 130 10.98 -7.40 16.43
CA LEU A 130 9.75 -8.20 16.38
C LEU A 130 8.87 -7.89 17.60
N PRO A 131 7.54 -8.07 17.51
CA PRO A 131 6.65 -7.87 18.67
C PRO A 131 7.05 -8.64 19.93
N LYS A 132 7.65 -9.82 19.78
CA LYS A 132 8.10 -10.67 20.91
C LYS A 132 9.44 -10.22 21.52
N GLU A 133 10.17 -9.33 20.84
CA GLU A 133 11.49 -8.85 21.25
C GLU A 133 11.39 -7.52 22.03
N CYS A 134 10.22 -6.87 22.00
CA CYS A 134 9.88 -5.75 22.89
C CYS A 134 9.84 -6.22 24.34
N GLU A 135 10.39 -5.43 25.25
CA GLU A 135 10.31 -5.65 26.70
C GLU A 135 8.88 -5.47 27.20
N PHE A 136 8.15 -4.50 26.65
CA PHE A 136 6.73 -4.36 26.94
C PHE A 136 5.94 -5.56 26.39
N GLN A 137 5.42 -6.38 27.29
CA GLN A 137 4.55 -7.52 26.98
C GLN A 137 3.35 -7.49 27.90
N GLU A 138 2.18 -7.22 27.32
CA GLU A 138 0.91 -7.30 28.04
C GLU A 138 -0.10 -8.12 27.25
N HIS A 139 -0.77 -9.02 27.96
CA HIS A 139 -1.83 -9.88 27.45
C HIS A 139 -3.18 -9.43 28.00
N ARG A 140 -4.15 -9.24 27.11
CA ARG A 140 -5.52 -8.80 27.39
C ARG A 140 -6.49 -9.94 27.07
N PRO A 141 -6.86 -10.79 28.05
CA PRO A 141 -7.73 -11.95 27.83
C PRO A 141 -9.08 -11.60 27.17
N GLU A 142 -9.61 -10.42 27.45
CA GLU A 142 -10.85 -9.90 26.86
C GLU A 142 -10.78 -9.68 25.34
N TRP A 143 -9.56 -9.64 24.77
CA TRP A 143 -9.31 -9.55 23.34
C TRP A 143 -9.08 -10.91 22.67
N GLN A 144 -9.20 -12.00 23.43
CA GLN A 144 -9.12 -13.35 22.89
C GLN A 144 -10.22 -13.56 21.84
N GLY A 145 -9.85 -14.14 20.69
CA GLY A 145 -10.77 -14.38 19.57
C GLY A 145 -11.05 -13.15 18.68
N THR A 146 -10.55 -11.96 19.03
CA THR A 146 -10.54 -10.83 18.10
C THR A 146 -9.57 -11.08 16.96
N TRP A 147 -9.80 -10.45 15.80
CA TRP A 147 -8.92 -10.55 14.63
C TRP A 147 -7.46 -10.17 14.93
N TYR A 148 -7.23 -9.26 15.88
CA TYR A 148 -5.90 -8.76 16.24
C TYR A 148 -5.24 -9.53 17.39
N GLY A 149 -6.02 -10.36 18.08
CA GLY A 149 -5.58 -11.16 19.21
C GLY A 149 -5.26 -10.35 20.47
N PRO A 150 -4.87 -11.06 21.54
CA PRO A 150 -4.83 -10.51 22.90
C PRO A 150 -3.56 -9.73 23.26
N SER A 151 -2.59 -9.58 22.36
CA SER A 151 -1.32 -8.91 22.68
C SER A 151 -1.41 -7.40 22.47
N LEU A 152 -1.28 -6.62 23.54
CA LEU A 152 -1.26 -5.16 23.45
C LEU A 152 -0.06 -4.65 22.64
N THR A 153 1.11 -5.26 22.82
CA THR A 153 2.33 -4.94 22.04
C THR A 153 2.08 -5.04 20.53
N LYS A 154 1.41 -6.11 20.07
CA LYS A 154 1.05 -6.27 18.65
C LYS A 154 0.05 -5.22 18.18
N GLN A 155 -0.89 -4.82 19.01
CA GLN A 155 -1.88 -3.78 18.66
C GLN A 155 -1.25 -2.39 18.60
N VAL A 156 -0.33 -2.07 19.53
CA VAL A 156 0.43 -0.82 19.54
C VAL A 156 1.34 -0.73 18.31
N LEU A 157 2.17 -1.76 18.05
CA LEU A 157 3.05 -1.79 16.87
C LEU A 157 2.28 -1.66 15.55
N ARG A 158 1.13 -2.33 15.45
CA ARG A 158 0.25 -2.21 14.28
C ARG A 158 -0.34 -0.81 14.14
N SER A 159 -0.76 -0.19 15.24
CA SER A 159 -1.28 1.19 15.24
C SER A 159 -0.20 2.18 14.83
N LEU A 160 1.03 2.02 15.33
CA LEU A 160 2.19 2.81 14.92
C LEU A 160 2.52 2.61 13.43
N TRP A 161 2.41 1.39 12.92
CA TRP A 161 2.62 1.07 11.50
C TRP A 161 1.52 1.66 10.60
N HIS A 162 0.25 1.55 11.01
CA HIS A 162 -0.86 2.22 10.32
C HIS A 162 -0.64 3.73 10.29
N ALA A 163 -0.19 4.32 11.40
CA ALA A 163 0.13 5.73 11.54
C ALA A 163 1.40 6.18 10.78
N GLY A 164 2.16 5.26 10.18
CA GLY A 164 3.42 5.55 9.48
C GLY A 164 4.51 6.11 10.40
N ILE A 165 4.45 5.82 11.70
CA ILE A 165 5.48 6.19 12.69
C ILE A 165 6.60 5.14 12.66
N VAL A 166 6.22 3.87 12.58
CA VAL A 166 7.12 2.75 12.29
C VAL A 166 6.72 2.13 10.95
N MET A 167 7.65 1.41 10.33
CA MET A 167 7.48 0.73 9.05
C MET A 167 8.04 -0.69 9.13
N THR A 168 7.71 -1.51 8.13
CA THR A 168 8.28 -2.86 8.00
C THR A 168 9.71 -2.74 7.49
N ALA A 169 10.70 -2.92 8.36
CA ALA A 169 12.08 -3.02 7.95
C ALA A 169 12.33 -4.37 7.25
N ASP A 170 11.75 -5.44 7.75
CA ASP A 170 11.93 -6.79 7.20
C ASP A 170 10.74 -7.68 7.61
N ARG A 171 10.67 -8.90 7.11
CA ARG A 171 9.76 -9.93 7.60
C ARG A 171 10.52 -11.16 8.06
N ARG A 172 10.25 -11.60 9.30
CA ARG A 172 10.76 -12.88 9.82
C ARG A 172 9.60 -13.85 10.03
N LYS A 173 9.57 -14.92 9.24
CA LYS A 173 8.47 -15.92 9.26
C LYS A 173 7.10 -15.26 9.14
N GLY A 174 6.97 -14.31 8.20
CA GLY A 174 5.74 -13.55 7.94
C GLY A 174 5.43 -12.43 8.94
N GLN A 175 6.16 -12.31 10.05
CA GLN A 175 5.98 -11.23 11.01
C GLN A 175 6.80 -10.01 10.63
N HIS A 176 6.21 -8.82 10.76
CA HIS A 176 6.90 -7.55 10.61
C HIS A 176 8.03 -7.43 11.63
N LEU A 177 9.22 -7.10 11.14
CA LEU A 177 10.30 -6.50 11.91
C LEU A 177 10.12 -4.99 11.81
N TYR A 178 9.72 -4.35 12.90
CA TYR A 178 9.33 -2.94 12.92
C TYR A 178 10.52 -2.04 13.21
N ASP A 179 10.70 -0.98 12.42
CA ASP A 179 11.68 0.08 12.70
C ASP A 179 11.08 1.46 12.43
N LEU A 180 11.74 2.53 12.86
CA LEU A 180 11.30 3.90 12.63
C LEU A 180 11.14 4.18 11.13
N ALA A 181 10.07 4.90 10.77
CA ALA A 181 9.79 5.22 9.37
C ALA A 181 10.97 5.96 8.69
N GLU A 182 11.65 6.85 9.41
CA GLU A 182 12.81 7.60 8.92
C GLU A 182 14.04 6.73 8.60
N ARG A 183 14.14 5.53 9.18
CA ARG A 183 15.22 4.57 8.92
C ARG A 183 14.89 3.61 7.79
N VAL A 184 13.61 3.38 7.52
CA VAL A 184 13.13 2.45 6.48
C VAL A 184 12.89 3.16 5.15
N VAL A 185 12.32 4.35 5.18
CA VAL A 185 11.98 5.11 3.98
C VAL A 185 13.25 5.75 3.41
N PRO A 186 13.49 5.68 2.08
CA PRO A 186 14.62 6.36 1.47
C PRO A 186 14.67 7.86 1.87
N PRO A 187 15.83 8.39 2.32
CA PRO A 187 15.88 9.72 2.94
C PRO A 187 15.31 10.85 2.09
N HIS A 188 15.55 10.80 0.77
CA HIS A 188 15.05 11.80 -0.17
C HIS A 188 13.52 11.79 -0.35
N LEU A 189 12.84 10.68 -0.03
CA LEU A 189 11.38 10.58 -0.01
C LEU A 189 10.82 10.97 1.36
N PHE A 190 11.51 10.58 2.44
CA PHE A 190 11.10 10.95 3.79
C PHE A 190 11.14 12.47 4.02
N ALA A 191 12.15 13.14 3.45
CA ALA A 191 12.33 14.58 3.54
C ALA A 191 11.30 15.40 2.72
N GLN A 192 10.49 14.76 1.87
CA GLN A 192 9.50 15.48 1.08
C GLN A 192 8.36 16.02 1.96
N PRO A 193 7.85 17.23 1.66
CA PRO A 193 6.73 17.78 2.39
C PRO A 193 5.49 16.89 2.24
N LEU A 194 4.62 16.94 3.25
CA LEU A 194 3.32 16.29 3.12
C LEU A 194 2.50 17.02 2.05
N MET A 195 2.02 16.29 1.05
CA MET A 195 1.14 16.85 0.04
C MET A 195 -0.24 17.13 0.63
N GLU A 196 -0.93 18.13 0.06
CA GLU A 196 -2.34 18.38 0.36
C GLU A 196 -3.17 17.13 0.04
N GLU A 197 -4.19 16.85 0.86
CA GLU A 197 -4.95 15.60 0.82
C GLU A 197 -5.67 15.42 -0.53
N GLY A 198 -6.27 16.48 -1.07
CA GLY A 198 -6.90 16.51 -2.39
C GLY A 198 -5.91 16.32 -3.55
N ASP A 199 -4.73 16.95 -3.48
CA ASP A 199 -3.67 16.76 -4.48
C ASP A 199 -3.13 15.32 -4.48
N ALA A 200 -2.81 14.78 -3.32
CA ALA A 200 -2.35 13.40 -3.19
C ALA A 200 -3.41 12.40 -3.66
N MET A 201 -4.68 12.61 -3.30
CA MET A 201 -5.79 11.79 -3.78
C MET A 201 -5.92 11.85 -5.31
N ARG A 202 -5.80 13.04 -5.92
CA ARG A 202 -5.84 13.19 -7.39
C ARG A 202 -4.73 12.39 -8.07
N GLU A 203 -3.51 12.45 -7.55
CA GLU A 203 -2.39 11.68 -8.10
C GLU A 203 -2.56 10.16 -7.88
N LEU A 204 -3.08 9.73 -6.73
CA LEU A 204 -3.40 8.30 -6.50
C LEU A 204 -4.51 7.79 -7.43
N ILE A 205 -5.51 8.63 -7.74
CA ILE A 205 -6.52 8.31 -8.75
C ILE A 205 -5.87 8.16 -10.13
N MET A 206 -4.92 9.02 -10.47
CA MET A 206 -4.15 8.91 -11.71
C MET A 206 -3.30 7.63 -11.75
N GLU A 207 -2.54 7.33 -10.67
CA GLU A 207 -1.78 6.08 -10.56
C GLU A 207 -2.68 4.85 -10.73
N ARG A 208 -3.89 4.88 -10.17
CA ARG A 208 -4.85 3.79 -10.33
C ARG A 208 -5.28 3.60 -11.79
N HIS A 209 -5.57 4.69 -12.52
CA HIS A 209 -5.90 4.59 -13.94
C HIS A 209 -4.71 4.08 -14.76
N ARG A 210 -3.48 4.49 -14.44
CA ARG A 210 -2.28 3.94 -15.11
C ARG A 210 -2.14 2.44 -14.87
N ALA A 211 -2.37 2.00 -13.64
CA ALA A 211 -2.27 0.59 -13.26
C ALA A 211 -3.38 -0.28 -13.86
N VAL A 212 -4.63 0.20 -13.83
CA VAL A 212 -5.80 -0.59 -14.25
C VAL A 212 -6.09 -0.44 -15.75
N GLY A 213 -5.73 0.68 -16.38
CA GLY A 213 -6.13 0.99 -17.75
C GLY A 213 -7.57 1.52 -17.78
N LEU A 214 -8.52 0.74 -18.33
CA LEU A 214 -9.92 1.16 -18.42
C LEU A 214 -10.64 0.96 -17.08
N LEU A 215 -10.93 2.06 -16.40
CA LEU A 215 -11.52 2.04 -15.07
C LEU A 215 -12.74 2.96 -14.97
N ARG A 216 -13.83 2.42 -14.40
CA ARG A 216 -15.07 3.17 -14.20
C ARG A 216 -15.00 3.95 -12.88
N PRO A 217 -15.49 5.20 -12.84
CA PRO A 217 -15.66 5.94 -11.58
C PRO A 217 -16.54 5.22 -10.56
N SER A 218 -17.43 4.34 -11.02
CA SER A 218 -18.35 3.53 -10.22
C SER A 218 -17.81 2.15 -9.83
N ALA A 219 -16.56 1.81 -10.15
CA ALA A 219 -15.94 0.58 -9.65
C ALA A 219 -15.98 0.54 -8.12
N SER A 220 -15.89 -0.67 -7.56
CA SER A 220 -16.09 -0.88 -6.13
C SER A 220 -14.96 -0.28 -5.28
N ALA A 221 -15.19 -0.16 -3.97
CA ALA A 221 -14.21 0.40 -3.04
C ALA A 221 -12.93 -0.44 -2.98
N GLU A 222 -13.03 -1.75 -3.24
CA GLU A 222 -11.90 -2.68 -3.36
C GLU A 222 -10.99 -2.37 -4.56
N VAL A 223 -11.46 -1.59 -5.53
CA VAL A 223 -10.66 -1.11 -6.67
C VAL A 223 -10.11 0.30 -6.44
N TRP A 224 -10.85 1.15 -5.72
CA TRP A 224 -10.46 2.55 -5.50
C TRP A 224 -9.71 2.82 -4.19
N SER A 225 -9.79 1.94 -3.20
CA SER A 225 -9.40 2.14 -1.79
C SER A 225 -10.54 2.71 -0.96
N TYR A 226 -10.74 2.14 0.24
CA TYR A 226 -11.79 2.56 1.18
C TYR A 226 -11.68 4.01 1.65
N GLY A 227 -10.52 4.66 1.43
CA GLY A 227 -10.33 6.07 1.75
C GLY A 227 -10.78 7.05 0.66
N MET A 228 -11.07 6.59 -0.57
CA MET A 228 -11.49 7.46 -1.66
C MET A 228 -13.01 7.58 -1.72
N TYR A 229 -13.54 8.60 -1.06
CA TYR A 229 -14.96 8.94 -1.09
C TYR A 229 -15.47 9.17 -2.53
N ALA A 230 -16.68 8.67 -2.82
CA ALA A 230 -17.20 8.63 -4.18
C ALA A 230 -17.42 10.00 -4.84
N PRO A 231 -17.96 11.03 -4.15
CA PRO A 231 -18.10 12.36 -4.72
C PRO A 231 -16.76 13.01 -5.08
N GLU A 232 -15.80 12.96 -4.16
CA GLU A 232 -14.46 13.52 -4.25
C GLU A 232 -13.69 12.86 -5.40
N ARG A 233 -13.79 11.53 -5.51
CA ARG A 233 -13.25 10.78 -6.63
C ARG A 233 -13.83 11.22 -7.96
N LYS A 234 -15.16 11.35 -8.07
CA LYS A 234 -15.81 11.79 -9.32
C LYS A 234 -15.34 13.18 -9.72
N ALA A 235 -15.25 14.11 -8.77
CA ALA A 235 -14.76 15.46 -9.01
C ALA A 235 -13.29 15.45 -9.50
N ALA A 236 -12.43 14.68 -8.85
CA ALA A 236 -11.03 14.53 -9.25
C ALA A 236 -10.87 13.93 -10.66
N ILE A 237 -11.67 12.90 -11.01
CA ILE A 237 -11.67 12.32 -12.36
C ILE A 237 -12.12 13.35 -13.40
N SER A 238 -13.21 14.07 -13.14
CA SER A 238 -13.68 15.12 -14.06
C SER A 238 -12.62 16.20 -14.29
N ARG A 239 -11.89 16.59 -13.24
CA ARG A 239 -10.79 17.55 -13.35
C ARG A 239 -9.63 16.98 -14.17
N LEU A 240 -9.22 15.74 -13.94
CA LEU A 240 -8.16 15.08 -14.72
C LEU A 240 -8.53 14.93 -16.21
N VAL A 241 -9.82 14.76 -16.52
CA VAL A 241 -10.32 14.77 -17.91
C VAL A 241 -10.26 16.17 -18.52
N ALA A 242 -10.65 17.20 -17.76
CA ALA A 242 -10.57 18.58 -18.22
C ALA A 242 -9.11 19.03 -18.46
N GLU A 243 -8.16 18.52 -17.67
CA GLU A 243 -6.72 18.71 -17.80
C GLU A 243 -6.08 17.81 -18.87
N GLU A 244 -6.86 17.00 -19.59
CA GLU A 244 -6.41 16.07 -20.64
C GLU A 244 -5.39 15.00 -20.16
N ARG A 245 -5.35 14.77 -18.84
CA ARG A 245 -4.55 13.70 -18.20
C ARG A 245 -5.28 12.36 -18.21
N LEU A 246 -6.61 12.39 -18.32
CA LEU A 246 -7.45 11.22 -18.55
C LEU A 246 -8.29 11.43 -19.81
N VAL A 247 -8.52 10.34 -20.55
CA VAL A 247 -9.35 10.35 -21.76
C VAL A 247 -10.64 9.58 -21.46
N PRO A 248 -11.83 10.18 -21.69
CA PRO A 248 -13.07 9.46 -21.55
C PRO A 248 -13.20 8.40 -22.65
N VAL A 249 -13.63 7.20 -22.25
CA VAL A 249 -13.84 6.07 -23.16
C VAL A 249 -15.29 5.61 -23.06
N GLU A 250 -15.98 5.56 -24.18
CA GLU A 250 -17.29 4.93 -24.31
C GLU A 250 -17.08 3.49 -24.83
N VAL A 251 -17.66 2.52 -24.14
CA VAL A 251 -17.64 1.11 -24.55
C VAL A 251 -19.06 0.71 -24.91
N GLU A 252 -19.27 0.35 -26.18
CA GLU A 252 -20.56 -0.13 -26.73
C GLU A 252 -21.01 -1.43 -26.06
#